data_AF-A0A501PG62-F1
#
_entry.id   AF-A0A501PG62-F1
#
_cell.length_a   1.000
_cell.length_b   1.000
_cell.length_c   1.000
_cell.angle_alpha   90.00
_cell.angle_beta   90.00
_cell.angle_gamma   90.00
#
_symmetry.space_group_name_H-M   'P 1'
#
loop_
_entity.id
_entity.type
_entity.pdbx_description
1 polymer ?
#
loop_
_entity_poly.entity_id
_entity_poly.type
_entity_poly.pdbx_seq_one_letter_code
_entity_poly.pdbx_strand_id
1 'polypeptide(L)'
;MAGYISSLDDRFLSFERIAKLLILERPDLKKKQVLDSLKHALFAGDFESSENTPETDGMDLNQLRILHPQPLAEISNDEFVPTARPCKYYGVDRYQVALILYHKEGLPEPLDDWERFFGPAADPFHRPLMYRHLSNIPIKSYPKSGQKILGKIFISKSRLRDWMLLKGFALPSFLNSFPTASDNPEDAAAPGKGRPRNPRWDDIKDLVQQVADSNPDMLHKNIAHRVHKTVRQKYPHEKIPAENTILRKVGTLLKD
;
A
#
# COMPACT_ATOMS: atom_id res chain seq x y z
N MET A 1 5.29 -0.41 8.82
CA MET A 1 4.48 0.28 9.86
C MET A 1 3.35 -0.63 10.31
N ALA A 2 3.17 -0.80 11.62
CA ALA A 2 2.01 -1.51 12.17
C ALA A 2 0.76 -0.63 12.03
N GLY A 3 -0.26 -1.14 11.35
CA GLY A 3 -1.50 -0.40 11.12
C GLY A 3 -2.67 -1.10 11.80
N TYR A 4 -3.38 -0.40 12.68
CA TYR A 4 -4.55 -0.93 13.36
C TYR A 4 -5.77 -0.96 12.44
N ILE A 5 -6.05 -2.08 11.77
CA ILE A 5 -7.35 -2.26 11.13
C ILE A 5 -8.36 -2.57 12.23
N SER A 6 -9.25 -1.63 12.50
CA SER A 6 -10.41 -1.88 13.36
C SER A 6 -11.27 -2.99 12.75
N SER A 7 -11.90 -3.84 13.55
CA SER A 7 -12.91 -4.80 13.05
C SER A 7 -14.09 -4.12 12.35
N LEU A 8 -14.22 -2.79 12.49
CA LEU A 8 -15.20 -1.92 11.86
C LEU A 8 -14.66 -1.15 10.64
N ASP A 9 -13.40 -1.35 10.25
CA ASP A 9 -12.80 -0.67 9.11
C ASP A 9 -13.29 -1.30 7.79
N ASP A 10 -14.34 -0.71 7.23
CA ASP A 10 -14.97 -1.15 5.98
C ASP A 10 -14.10 -0.88 4.72
N ARG A 11 -12.87 -0.37 4.87
CA ARG A 11 -11.95 -0.17 3.74
C ARG A 11 -11.22 -1.44 3.35
N PHE A 12 -11.20 -2.46 4.20
CA PHE A 12 -10.52 -3.73 3.94
C PHE A 12 -11.50 -4.89 3.89
N LEU A 13 -11.22 -5.86 3.03
CA LEU A 13 -11.95 -7.12 3.00
C LEU A 13 -10.98 -8.29 3.01
N SER A 14 -11.33 -9.34 3.75
CA SER A 14 -10.62 -10.61 3.64
C SER A 14 -10.97 -11.31 2.33
N PHE A 15 -10.05 -12.12 1.80
CA PHE A 15 -10.30 -12.94 0.59
C PHE A 15 -11.54 -13.82 0.76
N GLU A 16 -11.76 -14.38 1.95
CA GLU A 16 -12.97 -15.14 2.24
C GLU A 16 -14.24 -14.28 2.19
N ARG A 17 -14.20 -13.04 2.69
CA ARG A 17 -15.34 -12.12 2.62
C ARG A 17 -15.62 -11.69 1.19
N ILE A 18 -14.58 -11.39 0.41
CA ILE A 18 -14.68 -11.06 -1.01
C ILE A 18 -15.36 -12.20 -1.77
N ALA A 19 -14.90 -13.44 -1.56
CA ALA A 19 -15.49 -14.60 -2.20
C ALA A 19 -16.98 -14.75 -1.84
N LYS A 20 -17.37 -14.53 -0.57
CA LYS A 20 -18.77 -14.56 -0.15
C LYS A 20 -19.60 -13.47 -0.84
N LEU A 21 -19.11 -12.23 -0.87
CA LEU A 21 -19.83 -11.11 -1.49
C LEU A 21 -19.97 -11.28 -3.01
N LEU A 22 -18.93 -11.77 -3.69
CA LEU A 22 -18.99 -12.00 -5.13
C LEU A 22 -20.00 -13.09 -5.52
N ILE A 23 -20.13 -14.16 -4.72
CA ILE A 23 -21.14 -15.21 -4.99
C ILE A 23 -22.56 -14.69 -4.82
N LEU A 24 -22.79 -13.76 -3.89
CA LEU A 24 -24.12 -13.17 -3.68
C LEU A 24 -24.56 -12.36 -4.90
N GLU A 25 -23.63 -11.65 -5.54
CA GLU A 25 -23.93 -10.86 -6.74
C GLU A 25 -23.81 -11.66 -8.05
N ARG A 26 -23.01 -12.73 -8.04
CA ARG A 26 -22.78 -13.64 -9.17
C ARG A 26 -22.89 -15.10 -8.73
N PRO A 27 -24.13 -15.64 -8.67
CA PRO A 27 -24.39 -17.01 -8.18
C PRO A 27 -23.77 -18.11 -9.06
N ASP A 28 -23.38 -17.79 -10.29
CA ASP A 28 -22.66 -18.66 -11.21
C ASP A 28 -21.21 -18.95 -10.74
N LEU A 29 -20.63 -18.08 -9.90
CA LEU A 29 -19.29 -18.25 -9.36
C LEU A 29 -19.29 -19.18 -8.14
N LYS A 30 -18.30 -20.08 -8.08
CA LYS A 30 -18.05 -20.90 -6.88
C LYS A 30 -17.03 -20.22 -5.97
N LYS A 31 -17.26 -20.27 -4.65
CA LYS A 31 -16.33 -19.73 -3.63
C LYS A 31 -14.88 -20.11 -3.86
N LYS A 32 -14.63 -21.39 -4.18
CA LYS A 32 -13.29 -21.91 -4.42
C LYS A 32 -12.63 -21.27 -5.65
N GLN A 33 -13.39 -21.02 -6.72
CA GLN A 33 -12.85 -20.37 -7.94
C GLN A 33 -12.44 -18.93 -7.63
N VAL A 34 -13.26 -18.18 -6.90
CA VAL A 34 -12.93 -16.81 -6.51
C VAL A 34 -11.67 -16.76 -5.63
N LEU A 35 -11.59 -17.64 -4.63
CA LEU A 35 -10.39 -17.73 -3.79
C LEU A 35 -9.14 -18.14 -4.59
N ASP A 36 -9.30 -19.01 -5.58
CA ASP A 36 -8.21 -19.44 -6.45
C ASP A 36 -7.69 -18.27 -7.30
N SER A 37 -8.59 -17.46 -7.87
CA SER A 37 -8.23 -16.25 -8.62
C SER A 37 -7.52 -15.21 -7.75
N LEU A 38 -8.00 -14.97 -6.52
CA LEU A 38 -7.34 -14.06 -5.57
C LEU A 38 -5.96 -14.57 -5.15
N LYS A 39 -5.83 -15.88 -4.88
CA LYS A 39 -4.55 -16.51 -4.58
C LYS A 39 -3.58 -16.43 -5.77
N HIS A 40 -4.09 -16.61 -6.99
CA HIS A 40 -3.28 -16.50 -8.20
C HIS A 40 -2.73 -15.09 -8.33
N ALA A 41 -3.58 -14.07 -8.22
CA ALA A 41 -3.21 -12.66 -8.27
C ALA A 41 -2.17 -12.29 -7.20
N LEU A 42 -2.35 -12.77 -5.96
CA LEU A 42 -1.38 -12.60 -4.88
C LEU A 42 0.03 -13.08 -5.28
N PHE A 43 0.17 -14.33 -5.71
CA PHE A 43 1.49 -14.88 -6.01
C PHE A 43 2.05 -14.40 -7.36
N ALA A 44 1.19 -14.05 -8.31
CA ALA A 44 1.58 -13.36 -9.54
C ALA A 44 2.18 -11.97 -9.27
N GLY A 45 1.94 -11.39 -8.09
CA GLY A 45 2.40 -10.04 -7.74
C GLY A 45 1.45 -8.94 -8.21
N ASP A 46 0.23 -9.28 -8.63
CA ASP A 46 -0.78 -8.31 -9.08
C ASP A 46 -1.16 -7.30 -7.98
N PHE A 47 -0.93 -7.64 -6.71
CA PHE A 47 -1.19 -6.81 -5.54
C PHE A 47 0.07 -6.15 -4.96
N GLU A 48 1.20 -6.19 -5.65
CA GLU A 48 2.39 -5.43 -5.24
C GLU A 48 2.30 -3.99 -5.78
N SER A 49 2.91 -3.04 -5.09
CA SER A 49 2.78 -1.62 -5.43
C SER A 49 3.62 -1.28 -6.66
N SER A 50 2.99 -0.64 -7.64
CA SER A 50 3.69 0.25 -8.58
C SER A 50 4.33 1.37 -7.77
N GLU A 51 5.60 1.69 -8.04
CA GLU A 51 6.50 2.60 -7.30
C GLU A 51 5.99 4.06 -7.11
N ASN A 52 4.73 4.36 -7.40
CA ASN A 52 4.20 5.72 -7.51
C ASN A 52 3.07 6.07 -6.54
N THR A 53 2.93 5.38 -5.40
CA THR A 53 1.94 5.78 -4.39
C THR A 53 2.59 6.61 -3.28
N PRO A 54 2.21 7.89 -3.10
CA PRO A 54 2.76 8.70 -2.03
C PRO A 54 2.37 8.09 -0.68
N GLU A 55 3.36 7.88 0.18
CA GLU A 55 3.17 7.49 1.58
C GLU A 55 2.27 8.52 2.26
N THR A 56 1.03 8.15 2.53
CA THR A 56 0.16 8.89 3.44
C THR A 56 0.37 8.37 4.85
N ASP A 57 0.51 9.30 5.79
CA ASP A 57 0.82 9.03 7.19
C ASP A 57 -0.19 8.05 7.81
N GLY A 58 0.33 6.95 8.36
CA GLY A 58 -0.35 6.07 9.31
C GLY A 58 -0.62 4.63 8.85
N MET A 59 -1.01 4.38 7.59
CA MET A 59 -1.21 3.03 7.07
C MET A 59 -1.02 2.94 5.57
N ASP A 60 -0.07 2.11 5.15
CA ASP A 60 0.06 1.73 3.74
C ASP A 60 -1.17 0.90 3.33
N LEU A 61 -2.11 1.56 2.64
CA LEU A 61 -3.28 0.92 2.01
C LEU A 61 -2.88 0.07 0.80
N ASN A 62 -1.61 0.17 0.38
CA ASN A 62 -1.00 -0.58 -0.71
C ASN A 62 -0.22 -1.79 -0.19
N GLN A 63 -0.58 -2.35 0.96
CA GLN A 63 -0.08 -3.66 1.39
C GLN A 63 -1.24 -4.60 1.66
N LEU A 64 -1.04 -5.87 1.29
CA LEU A 64 -1.87 -6.94 1.80
C LEU A 64 -1.64 -7.07 3.30
N ARG A 65 -2.61 -7.59 4.03
CA ARG A 65 -2.52 -7.64 5.50
C ARG A 65 -2.95 -8.99 6.05
N ILE A 66 -2.23 -9.45 7.08
CA ILE A 66 -2.59 -10.65 7.84
C ILE A 66 -2.71 -10.27 9.32
N LEU A 67 -3.74 -10.83 9.96
CA LEU A 67 -3.92 -10.73 11.41
C LEU A 67 -2.93 -11.70 12.09
N HIS A 68 -2.04 -11.16 12.92
CA HIS A 68 -1.09 -11.95 13.69
C HIS A 68 -1.08 -11.52 15.16
N PRO A 69 -0.85 -12.43 16.13
CA PRO A 69 -0.63 -12.06 17.52
C PRO A 69 0.54 -11.08 17.63
N GLN A 70 0.42 -10.08 18.48
CA GLN A 70 1.50 -9.14 18.74
C GLN A 70 2.73 -9.91 19.28
N PRO A 71 3.95 -9.66 18.74
CA PRO A 71 5.15 -10.32 19.19
C PRO A 71 5.49 -9.94 20.64
N LEU A 72 6.07 -10.88 21.39
CA LEU A 72 6.36 -10.76 22.82
C LEU A 72 7.27 -9.57 23.16
N ALA A 73 8.19 -9.20 22.26
CA ALA A 73 9.12 -8.10 22.46
C ALA A 73 8.45 -6.71 22.60
N GLU A 74 7.17 -6.58 22.21
CA GLU A 74 6.41 -5.33 22.35
C GLU A 74 5.56 -5.27 23.63
N ILE A 75 5.56 -6.33 24.45
CA ILE A 75 4.85 -6.37 25.72
C ILE A 75 5.92 -6.25 26.81
N SER A 76 5.86 -5.18 27.60
CA SER A 76 6.67 -5.05 28.81
C SER A 76 6.49 -6.30 29.68
N ASN A 77 7.57 -6.98 30.05
CA ASN A 77 7.52 -8.19 30.89
C ASN A 77 6.89 -7.91 32.29
N ASP A 78 6.76 -6.64 32.68
CA ASP A 78 6.31 -6.23 34.02
C ASP A 78 4.80 -5.97 34.13
N GLU A 79 4.06 -5.99 33.03
CA GLU A 79 2.60 -5.78 33.05
C GLU A 79 1.91 -7.03 32.52
N PHE A 80 1.16 -7.71 33.40
CA PHE A 80 0.05 -8.64 33.11
C PHE A 80 0.21 -9.48 31.83
N VAL A 81 0.36 -10.80 31.93
CA VAL A 81 0.26 -11.70 30.75
C VAL A 81 -1.23 -12.04 30.53
N PRO A 82 -2.01 -11.26 29.75
CA PRO A 82 -3.37 -11.65 29.45
C PRO A 82 -3.36 -13.00 28.72
N THR A 83 -4.27 -13.89 29.09
CA THR A 83 -4.57 -15.13 28.35
C THR A 83 -4.96 -14.83 26.90
N ALA A 84 -5.54 -13.65 26.64
CA ALA A 84 -5.83 -13.14 25.32
C ALA A 84 -4.73 -12.18 24.84
N ARG A 85 -3.97 -12.57 23.81
CA ARG A 85 -2.97 -11.69 23.22
C ARG A 85 -3.63 -10.67 22.28
N PRO A 86 -3.27 -9.37 22.36
CA PRO A 86 -3.68 -8.41 21.35
C PRO A 86 -3.17 -8.87 19.98
N CYS A 87 -4.06 -8.88 18.97
CA CYS A 87 -3.69 -9.16 17.59
C CYS A 87 -3.55 -7.84 16.83
N LYS A 88 -2.56 -7.76 15.94
CA LYS A 88 -2.35 -6.61 15.04
C LYS A 88 -2.37 -7.07 13.60
N TYR A 89 -2.72 -6.14 12.70
CA TYR A 89 -2.63 -6.36 11.27
C TYR A 89 -1.28 -5.90 10.75
N TYR A 90 -0.52 -6.82 10.18
CA TYR A 90 0.79 -6.56 9.60
C TYR A 90 0.67 -6.47 8.09
N GLY A 91 1.29 -5.45 7.51
CA GLY A 91 1.50 -5.38 6.07
C GLY A 91 2.41 -6.51 5.61
N VAL A 92 2.02 -7.21 4.56
CA VAL A 92 2.73 -8.35 4.01
C VAL A 92 2.88 -8.27 2.49
N ASP A 93 4.04 -8.66 1.99
CA ASP A 93 4.28 -8.94 0.58
C ASP A 93 4.03 -10.43 0.25
N ARG A 94 4.14 -10.82 -1.02
CA ARG A 94 3.91 -12.22 -1.42
C ARG A 94 4.94 -13.19 -0.86
N TYR A 95 6.18 -12.73 -0.58
CA TYR A 95 7.22 -13.56 0.03
C TYR A 95 6.85 -13.90 1.47
N GLN A 96 6.46 -12.89 2.25
CA GLN A 96 6.05 -13.03 3.64
C GLN A 96 4.80 -13.88 3.77
N VAL A 97 3.84 -13.77 2.83
CA VAL A 97 2.70 -14.69 2.79
C VAL A 97 3.16 -16.13 2.57
N ALA A 98 4.08 -16.37 1.62
CA ALA A 98 4.60 -17.70 1.35
C ALA A 98 5.38 -18.27 2.56
N LEU A 99 6.16 -17.43 3.25
CA LEU A 99 6.89 -17.79 4.46
C LEU A 99 5.96 -18.11 5.63
N ILE A 100 4.86 -17.36 5.80
CA ILE A 100 3.82 -17.67 6.79
C ILE A 100 3.18 -19.02 6.49
N LEU A 101 2.88 -19.31 5.21
CA LEU A 101 2.34 -20.61 4.82
C LEU A 101 3.34 -21.73 5.10
N TYR A 102 4.63 -21.55 4.83
CA TYR A 102 5.66 -22.54 5.13
C TYR A 102 5.70 -22.88 6.63
N HIS A 103 5.87 -21.88 7.51
CA HIS A 103 5.97 -22.10 8.96
C HIS A 103 4.66 -22.55 9.63
N LYS A 104 3.52 -22.43 8.94
CA LYS A 104 2.23 -22.89 9.43
C LYS A 104 1.76 -24.17 8.74
N GLU A 105 2.66 -24.88 8.06
CA GLU A 105 2.37 -26.13 7.35
C GLU A 105 1.16 -25.97 6.42
N GLY A 106 1.10 -24.81 5.76
CA GLY A 106 0.02 -24.37 4.90
C GLY A 106 0.37 -24.42 3.42
N LEU A 107 1.59 -24.80 3.06
CA LEU A 107 1.98 -24.99 1.66
C LEU A 107 1.44 -26.32 1.11
N PRO A 108 1.15 -26.38 -0.20
CA PRO A 108 0.89 -27.65 -0.89
C PRO A 108 2.20 -28.44 -0.99
N GLU A 109 2.16 -29.76 -1.13
CA GLU A 109 3.37 -30.62 -1.18
C GLU A 109 4.11 -30.74 0.18
N PRO A 110 4.94 -31.78 0.40
CA PRO A 110 5.77 -31.92 1.60
C PRO A 110 6.70 -30.72 1.84
N LEU A 111 6.99 -30.42 3.12
CA LEU A 111 7.83 -29.28 3.51
C LEU A 111 9.24 -29.31 2.91
N ASP A 112 9.80 -30.51 2.75
CA ASP A 112 11.14 -30.75 2.20
C ASP A 112 11.30 -30.16 0.78
N ASP A 113 10.23 -30.20 -0.02
CA ASP A 113 10.21 -29.65 -1.39
C ASP A 113 10.34 -28.11 -1.42
N TRP A 114 10.05 -27.47 -0.28
CA TRP A 114 10.09 -26.02 -0.10
C TRP A 114 11.36 -25.53 0.61
N GLU A 115 12.18 -26.42 1.17
CA GLU A 115 13.40 -26.02 1.89
C GLU A 115 14.38 -25.23 1.01
N ARG A 116 14.45 -25.53 -0.28
CA ARG A 116 15.25 -24.76 -1.24
C ARG A 116 14.83 -23.29 -1.38
N PHE A 117 13.62 -22.93 -0.93
CA PHE A 117 13.09 -21.56 -1.01
C PHE A 117 12.99 -20.85 0.35
N PHE A 118 12.87 -21.59 1.46
CA PHE A 118 12.69 -21.02 2.81
C PHE A 118 13.70 -21.49 3.86
N GLY A 119 14.52 -22.50 3.55
CA GLY A 119 15.52 -23.05 4.45
C GLY A 119 16.78 -22.20 4.59
N PRO A 120 17.75 -22.64 5.41
CA PRO A 120 18.99 -21.89 5.68
C PRO A 120 19.84 -21.63 4.42
N ALA A 121 19.74 -22.50 3.42
CA ALA A 121 20.44 -22.40 2.14
C ALA A 121 19.55 -21.80 1.03
N ALA A 122 18.42 -21.17 1.38
CA ALA A 122 17.50 -20.61 0.41
C ALA A 122 18.16 -19.49 -0.41
N ASP A 123 18.08 -19.62 -1.72
CA ASP A 123 18.59 -18.62 -2.65
C ASP A 123 17.45 -17.67 -3.11
N PRO A 124 17.55 -16.36 -2.83
CA PRO A 124 16.59 -15.36 -3.30
C PRO A 124 16.33 -15.38 -4.81
N PHE A 125 17.30 -15.78 -5.63
CA PHE A 125 17.16 -15.84 -7.09
C PHE A 125 16.14 -16.89 -7.55
N HIS A 126 15.83 -17.89 -6.72
CA HIS A 126 14.82 -18.91 -7.03
C HIS A 126 13.39 -18.52 -6.62
N ARG A 127 13.20 -17.38 -5.93
CA ARG A 127 11.87 -16.91 -5.50
C ARG A 127 10.87 -16.72 -6.66
N PRO A 128 11.23 -16.22 -7.85
CA PRO A 128 10.30 -16.12 -8.98
C PRO A 128 9.70 -17.47 -9.39
N LEU A 129 10.50 -18.55 -9.34
CA LEU A 129 10.01 -19.91 -9.64
C LEU A 129 9.01 -20.38 -8.60
N MET A 130 9.29 -20.13 -7.32
CA MET A 130 8.38 -20.42 -6.22
C MET A 130 7.05 -19.69 -6.39
N TYR A 131 7.06 -18.39 -6.67
CA TYR A 131 5.84 -17.61 -6.89
C TYR A 131 5.03 -18.14 -8.07
N ARG A 132 5.69 -18.49 -9.18
CA ARG A 132 5.04 -19.12 -10.32
C ARG A 132 4.42 -20.47 -9.97
N HIS A 133 5.08 -21.28 -9.15
CA HIS A 133 4.53 -22.56 -8.71
C HIS A 133 3.29 -22.33 -7.83
N LEU A 134 3.41 -21.52 -6.78
CA LEU A 134 2.31 -21.20 -5.86
C LEU A 134 1.12 -20.54 -6.55
N SER A 135 1.34 -19.69 -7.56
CA SER A 135 0.28 -19.04 -8.34
C SER A 135 -0.51 -20.03 -9.21
N ASN A 136 0.08 -21.17 -9.61
CA ASN A 136 -0.56 -22.15 -10.47
C ASN A 136 -1.17 -23.34 -9.72
N ILE A 137 -0.75 -23.60 -8.48
CA ILE A 137 -1.35 -24.66 -7.66
C ILE A 137 -2.79 -24.28 -7.27
N PRO A 138 -3.80 -25.10 -7.57
CA PRO A 138 -5.18 -24.82 -7.17
C PRO A 138 -5.34 -24.73 -5.65
N ILE A 139 -6.20 -23.82 -5.17
CA ILE A 139 -6.51 -23.63 -3.75
C ILE A 139 -6.93 -24.94 -3.04
N LYS A 140 -7.54 -25.88 -3.78
CA LYS A 140 -7.98 -27.18 -3.25
C LYS A 140 -6.82 -28.11 -2.88
N SER A 141 -5.64 -27.91 -3.46
CA SER A 141 -4.44 -28.70 -3.20
C SER A 141 -3.68 -28.22 -1.96
N TYR A 142 -4.02 -27.03 -1.45
CA TYR A 142 -3.47 -26.54 -0.19
C TYR A 142 -4.11 -27.29 0.99
N PRO A 143 -3.35 -27.59 2.05
CA PRO A 143 -3.90 -28.06 3.31
C PRO A 143 -4.97 -27.11 3.87
N LYS A 144 -5.84 -27.61 4.76
CA LYS A 144 -6.90 -26.78 5.39
C LYS A 144 -6.32 -25.57 6.14
N SER A 145 -5.14 -25.72 6.75
CA SER A 145 -4.36 -24.63 7.38
C SER A 145 -4.04 -23.54 6.36
N GLY A 146 -3.47 -23.91 5.21
CA GLY A 146 -3.14 -23.01 4.11
C GLY A 146 -4.35 -22.28 3.54
N GLN A 147 -5.43 -23.02 3.26
CA GLN A 147 -6.69 -22.43 2.77
C GLN A 147 -7.25 -21.40 3.76
N LYS A 148 -7.17 -21.69 5.07
CA LYS A 148 -7.61 -20.77 6.13
C LYS A 148 -6.73 -19.52 6.22
N ILE A 149 -5.41 -19.64 6.05
CA ILE A 149 -4.49 -18.51 6.03
C ILE A 149 -4.78 -17.62 4.83
N LEU A 150 -4.84 -18.20 3.62
CA LEU A 150 -5.12 -17.50 2.38
C LEU A 150 -6.48 -16.78 2.42
N GLY A 151 -7.52 -17.43 2.95
CA GLY A 151 -8.84 -16.83 3.12
C GLY A 151 -8.86 -15.64 4.10
N LYS A 152 -7.91 -15.57 5.02
CA LYS A 152 -7.77 -14.50 6.02
C LYS A 152 -6.82 -13.38 5.61
N ILE A 153 -6.32 -13.38 4.38
CA ILE A 153 -5.56 -12.25 3.83
C ILE A 153 -6.53 -11.11 3.55
N PHE A 154 -6.19 -9.91 4.02
CA PHE A 154 -6.95 -8.68 3.80
C PHE A 154 -6.32 -7.85 2.69
N ILE A 155 -7.18 -7.27 1.87
CA ILE A 155 -6.81 -6.32 0.81
C ILE A 155 -7.73 -5.10 0.94
N SER A 156 -7.21 -3.91 0.61
CA SER A 156 -8.02 -2.71 0.54
C SER A 156 -9.02 -2.81 -0.61
N LYS A 157 -10.24 -2.30 -0.41
CA LYS A 157 -11.27 -2.33 -1.44
C LYS A 157 -10.87 -1.49 -2.67
N SER A 158 -10.10 -0.41 -2.49
CA SER A 158 -9.51 0.37 -3.58
C SER A 158 -8.60 -0.49 -4.47
N ARG A 159 -7.65 -1.22 -3.88
CA ARG A 159 -6.77 -2.10 -4.65
C ARG A 159 -7.51 -3.24 -5.33
N LEU A 160 -8.48 -3.83 -4.64
CA LEU A 160 -9.31 -4.88 -5.24
C LEU A 160 -10.06 -4.34 -6.46
N ARG A 161 -10.62 -3.13 -6.37
CA ARG A 161 -11.28 -2.45 -7.49
C ARG A 161 -10.31 -2.22 -8.65
N ASP A 162 -9.13 -1.67 -8.39
CA ASP A 162 -8.13 -1.38 -9.42
C ASP A 162 -7.67 -2.65 -10.13
N TRP A 163 -7.40 -3.72 -9.38
CA TRP A 163 -7.07 -5.02 -9.94
C TRP A 163 -8.21 -5.59 -10.80
N MET A 164 -9.46 -5.51 -10.32
CA MET A 164 -10.61 -5.99 -11.08
C MET A 164 -10.78 -5.24 -12.41
N LEU A 165 -10.63 -3.91 -12.39
CA LEU A 165 -10.66 -3.08 -13.60
C LEU A 165 -9.52 -3.43 -14.57
N LEU A 166 -8.30 -3.57 -14.06
CA LEU A 166 -7.13 -3.93 -14.87
C LEU A 166 -7.29 -5.29 -15.57
N LYS A 167 -7.92 -6.26 -14.89
CA LYS A 167 -8.21 -7.58 -15.46
C LYS A 167 -9.49 -7.60 -16.31
N GLY A 168 -10.19 -6.48 -16.46
CA GLY A 168 -11.42 -6.37 -17.24
C GLY A 168 -12.64 -7.04 -16.60
N PHE A 169 -12.64 -7.25 -15.29
CA PHE A 169 -13.79 -7.81 -14.58
C PHE A 169 -14.86 -6.73 -14.33
N ALA A 170 -16.13 -7.12 -14.46
CA ALA A 170 -17.25 -6.30 -14.01
C ALA A 170 -17.13 -6.02 -12.50
N LEU A 171 -17.26 -4.75 -12.11
CA LEU A 171 -17.17 -4.33 -10.72
C LEU A 171 -18.46 -4.67 -9.96
N PRO A 172 -18.37 -5.40 -8.84
CA PRO A 172 -19.51 -5.66 -7.98
C PRO A 172 -19.95 -4.40 -7.22
N SER A 173 -21.21 -4.38 -6.80
CA SER A 173 -21.84 -3.22 -6.15
C SER A 173 -21.10 -2.78 -4.88
N PHE A 174 -20.57 -3.73 -4.10
CA PHE A 174 -19.80 -3.44 -2.88
C PHE A 174 -18.45 -2.75 -3.14
N LEU A 175 -18.03 -2.63 -4.41
CA LEU A 175 -16.84 -1.87 -4.85
C LEU A 175 -17.20 -0.60 -5.63
N ASN A 176 -18.48 -0.38 -5.95
CA ASN A 176 -18.95 0.80 -6.68
C ASN A 176 -19.06 2.02 -5.75
N SER A 177 -19.40 1.82 -4.48
CA SER A 177 -19.65 2.86 -3.49
C SER A 177 -18.42 3.13 -2.62
N PHE A 178 -17.40 3.81 -3.17
CA PHE A 178 -16.52 4.61 -2.33
C PHE A 178 -16.89 6.05 -2.54
N PRO A 179 -17.05 6.85 -1.48
CA PRO A 179 -16.78 8.27 -1.64
C PRO A 179 -15.31 8.34 -2.07
N THR A 180 -15.09 8.62 -3.35
CA THR A 180 -13.90 9.38 -3.71
C THR A 180 -13.84 10.55 -2.74
N ALA A 181 -12.69 10.82 -2.14
CA ALA A 181 -12.51 11.99 -1.25
C ALA A 181 -12.59 13.32 -2.03
N SER A 182 -13.48 13.41 -3.03
CA SER A 182 -13.61 14.47 -4.02
C SER A 182 -15.05 14.60 -4.55
N ASP A 183 -16.08 14.20 -3.79
CA ASP A 183 -17.46 14.62 -4.11
C ASP A 183 -17.75 15.95 -3.42
N ASN A 184 -17.11 17.02 -3.93
CA ASN A 184 -17.66 18.37 -3.86
C ASN A 184 -18.22 18.67 -5.26
N PRO A 185 -19.53 18.94 -5.41
CA PRO A 185 -20.14 19.22 -6.69
C PRO A 185 -19.98 20.70 -7.02
N GLU A 186 -18.76 21.15 -7.29
CA GLU A 186 -18.48 22.49 -7.80
C GLU A 186 -17.03 22.52 -8.30
N ASP A 187 -16.80 22.04 -9.52
CA ASP A 187 -16.23 22.86 -10.59
C ASP A 187 -15.94 22.03 -11.84
N ALA A 188 -16.62 22.42 -12.91
CA ALA A 188 -16.33 22.00 -14.26
C ALA A 188 -15.03 22.69 -14.73
N ALA A 189 -13.94 21.93 -14.84
CA ALA A 189 -12.94 22.04 -15.91
C ALA A 189 -11.80 21.05 -15.65
N ALA A 190 -11.71 19.99 -16.45
CA ALA A 190 -10.43 19.30 -16.63
C ALA A 190 -9.47 20.26 -17.36
N PRO A 191 -8.24 20.46 -16.84
CA PRO A 191 -7.09 19.91 -17.56
C PRO A 191 -5.94 19.44 -16.65
N GLY A 192 -5.27 18.36 -17.06
CA GLY A 192 -3.89 18.04 -16.68
C GLY A 192 -3.69 17.27 -15.36
N LYS A 193 -3.30 15.99 -15.48
CA LYS A 193 -2.75 15.21 -14.36
C LYS A 193 -1.46 15.87 -13.83
N GLY A 194 -1.54 16.43 -12.63
CA GLY A 194 -0.41 16.92 -11.85
C GLY A 194 -0.85 17.18 -10.41
N ARG A 195 0.06 16.99 -9.44
CA ARG A 195 -0.14 17.36 -8.03
C ARG A 195 -0.66 18.80 -7.98
N PRO A 196 -1.67 19.14 -7.14
CA PRO A 196 -2.06 20.54 -6.96
C PRO A 196 -0.81 21.36 -6.65
N ARG A 197 -0.44 22.26 -7.57
CA ARG A 197 0.65 23.21 -7.32
C ARG A 197 0.23 23.96 -6.07
N ASN A 198 1.17 24.18 -5.16
CA ASN A 198 0.94 25.19 -4.14
C ASN A 198 0.59 26.48 -4.90
N PRO A 199 -0.54 27.15 -4.62
CA PRO A 199 -0.95 28.34 -5.37
C PRO A 199 0.10 29.45 -5.32
N ARG A 200 1.03 29.39 -4.36
CA ARG A 200 2.15 30.32 -4.20
C ARG A 200 3.45 29.88 -4.86
N TRP A 201 3.45 28.79 -5.65
CA TRP A 201 4.69 28.37 -6.32
C TRP A 201 5.21 29.38 -7.34
N ASP A 202 4.31 30.10 -8.01
CA ASP A 202 4.70 31.12 -8.97
C ASP A 202 5.35 32.31 -8.24
N ASP A 203 4.74 32.78 -7.14
CA ASP A 203 5.35 33.79 -6.25
C ASP A 203 6.73 33.37 -5.70
N ILE A 204 6.88 32.08 -5.36
CA ILE A 204 8.15 31.56 -4.86
C ILE A 204 9.18 31.48 -5.99
N LYS A 205 8.79 31.15 -7.22
CA LYS A 205 9.69 31.16 -8.39
C LYS A 205 10.23 32.57 -8.62
N ASP A 206 9.36 33.57 -8.62
CA ASP A 206 9.74 34.97 -8.79
C ASP A 206 10.70 35.44 -7.68
N LEU A 207 10.44 35.05 -6.43
CA LEU A 207 11.32 35.38 -5.31
C LEU A 207 12.67 34.64 -5.36
N VAL A 208 12.72 33.40 -5.85
CA VAL A 208 13.98 32.67 -6.07
C VAL A 208 14.82 33.40 -7.11
N GLN A 209 14.22 33.82 -8.22
CA GLN A 209 14.92 34.55 -9.28
C GLN A 209 15.40 35.91 -8.77
N GLN A 210 14.54 36.69 -8.10
CA GLN A 210 14.90 37.99 -7.55
C GLN A 210 16.05 37.91 -6.53
N VAL A 211 16.05 36.89 -5.66
CA VAL A 211 17.11 36.71 -4.65
C VAL A 211 18.43 36.29 -5.31
N ALA A 212 18.37 35.43 -6.33
CA ALA A 212 19.54 34.98 -7.09
C ALA A 212 20.14 36.12 -7.92
N ASP A 213 19.32 36.89 -8.65
CA ASP A 213 19.76 38.04 -9.45
C ASP A 213 20.40 39.13 -8.58
N SER A 214 19.84 39.35 -7.37
CA SER A 214 20.39 40.32 -6.43
C SER A 214 21.64 39.82 -5.70
N ASN A 215 21.93 38.52 -5.72
CA ASN A 215 23.07 37.91 -5.02
C ASN A 215 23.61 36.67 -5.80
N PRO A 216 24.34 36.88 -6.91
CA PRO A 216 24.70 35.79 -7.84
C PRO A 216 25.55 34.67 -7.21
N ASP A 217 26.38 34.99 -6.21
CA ASP A 217 27.27 34.03 -5.54
C ASP A 217 26.60 33.32 -4.34
N MET A 218 25.31 33.57 -4.10
CA MET A 218 24.62 33.02 -2.94
C MET A 218 24.36 31.53 -3.10
N LEU A 219 24.83 30.73 -2.13
CA LEU A 219 24.55 29.29 -2.10
C LEU A 219 23.04 29.01 -2.14
N HIS A 220 22.61 28.00 -2.93
CA HIS A 220 21.20 27.63 -3.09
C HIS A 220 20.46 27.39 -1.76
N LYS A 221 21.16 26.89 -0.74
CA LYS A 221 20.62 26.72 0.62
C LYS A 221 20.22 28.06 1.25
N ASN A 222 21.04 29.09 1.07
CA ASN A 222 20.79 30.43 1.60
C ASN A 222 19.69 31.14 0.81
N ILE A 223 19.60 30.91 -0.50
CA ILE A 223 18.48 31.37 -1.34
C ILE A 223 17.17 30.75 -0.86
N ALA A 224 17.12 29.42 -0.69
CA ALA A 224 15.93 28.72 -0.23
C ALA A 224 15.47 29.19 1.17
N HIS A 225 16.41 29.38 2.10
CA HIS A 225 16.13 29.89 3.44
C HIS A 225 15.54 31.30 3.41
N ARG A 226 16.14 32.20 2.64
CA ARG A 226 15.70 33.60 2.52
C ARG A 226 14.31 33.69 1.89
N VAL A 227 14.08 32.94 0.81
CA VAL A 227 12.78 32.89 0.13
C VAL A 227 11.71 32.29 1.05
N HIS A 228 12.01 31.20 1.75
CA HIS A 228 11.08 30.61 2.72
C HIS A 228 10.67 31.59 3.82
N LYS A 229 11.64 32.35 4.37
CA LYS A 229 11.38 33.37 5.39
C LYS A 229 10.49 34.51 4.86
N THR A 230 10.78 35.02 3.66
CA THR A 230 10.00 36.10 3.02
C THR A 230 8.58 35.66 2.71
N VAL A 231 8.39 34.45 2.18
CA VAL A 231 7.07 33.90 1.84
C VAL A 231 6.24 33.66 3.10
N ARG A 232 6.87 33.19 4.18
CA ARG A 232 6.23 32.99 5.49
C ARG A 232 5.79 34.28 6.16
N GLN A 233 6.52 35.36 5.94
CA GLN A 233 6.10 36.70 6.39
C GLN A 233 4.98 37.28 5.53
N LYS A 234 5.01 37.03 4.21
CA LYS A 234 3.99 37.52 3.27
C LYS A 234 2.65 36.78 3.41
N TYR A 235 2.66 35.50 3.77
CA TYR A 235 1.47 34.65 3.89
C TYR A 235 1.44 33.85 5.22
N PRO A 236 1.24 34.52 6.37
CA PRO A 236 1.35 33.88 7.69
C PRO A 236 0.28 32.81 7.97
N HIS A 237 -0.86 32.86 7.28
CA HIS A 237 -1.99 31.93 7.47
C HIS A 237 -2.09 30.86 6.38
N GLU A 238 -1.15 30.82 5.43
CA GLU A 238 -1.20 29.88 4.31
C GLU A 238 -0.21 28.73 4.48
N LYS A 239 -0.55 27.59 3.87
CA LYS A 239 0.32 26.42 3.84
C LYS A 239 1.44 26.63 2.82
N ILE A 240 2.58 27.10 3.28
CA ILE A 240 3.77 27.35 2.45
C ILE A 240 4.62 26.07 2.33
N PRO A 241 5.30 25.81 1.19
CA PRO A 241 6.21 24.67 1.08
C PRO A 241 7.37 24.80 2.07
N ALA A 242 7.77 23.70 2.69
CA ALA A 242 8.93 23.68 3.59
C ALA A 242 10.20 24.12 2.85
N GLU A 243 11.15 24.72 3.59
CA GLU A 243 12.44 25.18 3.06
C GLU A 243 13.16 24.11 2.22
N ASN A 244 13.17 22.84 2.67
CA ASN A 244 13.77 21.72 1.94
C ASN A 244 13.09 21.45 0.59
N THR A 245 11.80 21.77 0.46
CA THR A 245 11.05 21.62 -0.81
C THR A 245 11.42 22.73 -1.79
N ILE A 246 11.62 23.95 -1.29
CA ILE A 246 12.14 25.08 -2.08
C ILE A 246 13.56 24.75 -2.53
N LEU A 247 14.44 24.33 -1.63
CA LEU A 247 15.83 23.95 -1.92
C LEU A 247 15.95 22.90 -3.04
N ARG A 248 15.15 21.83 -2.98
CA ARG A 248 15.13 20.79 -4.02
C ARG A 248 14.77 21.34 -5.41
N LYS A 249 14.04 22.45 -5.47
CA LYS A 249 13.60 23.09 -6.71
C LYS A 249 14.44 24.28 -7.14
N VAL A 250 15.24 24.90 -6.26
CA VAL A 250 16.09 26.06 -6.62
C VAL A 250 16.94 25.75 -7.86
N GLY A 251 17.59 24.58 -7.90
CA GLY A 251 18.46 24.20 -9.01
C GLY A 251 17.73 23.95 -10.35
N THR A 252 16.41 23.70 -10.33
CA THR A 252 15.59 23.65 -11.55
C THR A 252 15.02 25.02 -11.91
N LEU A 253 14.71 25.86 -10.92
CA LEU A 253 14.11 27.18 -11.13
C LEU A 253 15.11 28.21 -11.68
N LEU A 254 16.40 28.06 -11.39
CA LEU A 254 17.48 28.92 -11.89
C LEU A 254 18.06 28.45 -13.24
N LYS A 255 17.54 27.35 -13.81
CA LYS A 255 17.97 26.81 -15.10
C LYS A 255 16.98 27.11 -16.24
N ASP A 256 15.77 27.54 -15.89
CA ASP A 256 14.77 28.10 -16.81
C ASP A 256 15.10 29.58 -17.08
#